data_AF-A0A8S3SNA9-F1
#
_entry.id   AF-A0A8S3SNA9-F1
#
_cell.length_a   1.000
_cell.length_b   1.000
_cell.length_c   1.000
_cell.angle_alpha   90.00
_cell.angle_beta   90.00
_cell.angle_gamma   90.00
#
_symmetry.space_group_name_H-M   'P 1'
#
loop_
_entity.id
_entity.type
_entity.pdbx_description
1 polymer ?
#
loop_
_entity_poly.entity_id
_entity_poly.type
_entity_poly.pdbx_seq_one_letter_code
_entity_poly.pdbx_strand_id
1 'polypeptide(L)'
;MKGANGYHRVETEDHYQFDTFVSYEDSDGHFHKNEMVDYLEKQRNFRFCIHHRYFIAGCGIAENITNAIHNSRKVVCVLSKDILKSKWCMYEFNIALIERTTSRHDQNMVFMLKLGRVHARKIPSEIMYILKEDKYIEYPENEDDRGVTANGPRPARQNARNSSNRGSRIIGGTTSQAHQWPFIASIQYHDGYHFCGGVLIGQKWNPFYNLQAPEHLFYLPYDLTLIELAQPAVLNGYVRTINLPNSCVGFDGQICKIIGWGRTSRARQTITLQEGDVSVIPIDVCRNTWGSYVYYGNLCVFSWGTTACQGDSGGPLACLGTDGYTLAGISSWGDIDCGDYPSIYTQVAEHLGWIHDIMDYHGSS
;
A
#
# COMPACT_ATOMS: atom_id res chain seq x y z
N MET A 1 -32.01 -6.17 -21.74
CA MET A 1 -30.64 -6.62 -21.38
C MET A 1 -30.22 -7.70 -22.36
N LYS A 2 -29.13 -7.50 -23.12
CA LYS A 2 -28.55 -8.52 -24.01
C LYS A 2 -27.17 -8.90 -23.47
N GLY A 3 -26.92 -10.21 -23.28
CA GLY A 3 -25.59 -10.78 -23.05
C GLY A 3 -25.13 -10.80 -21.59
N ALA A 4 -25.54 -11.82 -20.82
CA ALA A 4 -24.89 -12.20 -19.57
C ALA A 4 -23.85 -13.30 -19.86
N ASN A 5 -22.75 -12.96 -20.52
CA ASN A 5 -21.67 -13.91 -20.77
C ASN A 5 -20.66 -13.83 -19.61
N GLY A 6 -20.37 -14.96 -18.96
CA GLY A 6 -19.35 -15.07 -17.91
C GLY A 6 -19.85 -14.99 -16.45
N TYR A 7 -21.13 -14.71 -16.20
CA TYR A 7 -21.71 -14.79 -14.86
C TYR A 7 -22.10 -16.23 -14.52
N HIS A 8 -21.37 -16.85 -13.60
CA HIS A 8 -21.76 -18.10 -12.96
C HIS A 8 -22.08 -17.84 -11.49
N ARG A 9 -23.32 -18.15 -11.09
CA ARG A 9 -23.73 -18.14 -9.68
C ARG A 9 -22.97 -19.27 -8.98
N VAL A 10 -22.05 -18.92 -8.09
CA VAL A 10 -21.33 -19.88 -7.26
C VAL A 10 -22.17 -20.15 -6.02
N GLU A 11 -22.73 -21.35 -5.90
CA GLU A 11 -23.51 -21.80 -4.75
C GLU A 11 -22.60 -22.42 -3.68
N THR A 12 -21.86 -21.58 -2.94
CA THR A 12 -21.25 -22.00 -1.66
C THR A 12 -21.13 -20.82 -0.70
N GLU A 13 -21.44 -21.09 0.57
CA GLU A 13 -21.36 -20.18 1.72
C GLU A 13 -19.89 -19.86 2.05
N ASP A 14 -19.38 -18.73 1.58
CA ASP A 14 -18.14 -18.14 2.08
C ASP A 14 -18.49 -16.94 2.96
N HIS A 15 -17.78 -16.79 4.08
CA HIS A 15 -17.93 -15.78 5.16
C HIS A 15 -17.69 -14.32 4.72
N TYR A 16 -18.37 -13.82 3.68
CA TYR A 16 -18.29 -12.41 3.29
C TYR A 16 -19.47 -11.61 3.88
N GLN A 17 -19.15 -10.43 4.45
CA GLN A 17 -20.15 -9.49 4.96
C GLN A 17 -21.00 -8.88 3.84
N PHE A 18 -20.42 -8.73 2.64
CA PHE A 18 -21.08 -8.18 1.47
C PHE A 18 -20.93 -9.10 0.26
N ASP A 19 -21.91 -9.06 -0.64
CA ASP A 19 -21.85 -9.80 -1.90
C ASP A 19 -21.01 -9.05 -2.93
N THR A 20 -21.03 -7.71 -2.88
CA THR A 20 -20.27 -6.85 -3.78
C THR A 20 -19.85 -5.55 -3.10
N PHE A 21 -18.59 -5.13 -3.29
CA PHE A 21 -18.15 -3.75 -3.14
C PHE A 21 -18.29 -3.02 -4.49
N VAL A 22 -18.87 -1.82 -4.50
CA VAL A 22 -19.06 -1.05 -5.74
C VAL A 22 -18.12 0.15 -5.76
N SER A 23 -17.23 0.15 -6.75
CA SER A 23 -16.33 1.27 -7.08
C SER A 23 -16.96 2.12 -8.17
N TYR A 24 -17.26 3.38 -7.87
CA TYR A 24 -17.88 4.34 -8.81
C TYR A 24 -17.49 5.78 -8.43
N GLU A 25 -17.64 6.73 -9.36
CA GLU A 25 -17.41 8.15 -9.10
C GLU A 25 -18.72 8.87 -8.76
N ASP A 26 -18.72 9.76 -7.75
CA ASP A 26 -19.93 10.45 -7.27
C ASP A 26 -20.55 11.38 -8.33
N SER A 27 -19.74 11.91 -9.26
CA SER A 27 -20.21 12.74 -10.37
C SER A 27 -20.96 11.98 -11.46
N ASP A 28 -20.96 10.64 -11.46
CA ASP A 28 -21.66 9.81 -12.45
C ASP A 28 -23.20 9.84 -12.32
N GLY A 29 -23.72 10.72 -11.46
CA GLY A 29 -25.12 11.12 -11.37
C GLY A 29 -25.98 10.23 -10.46
N HIS A 30 -27.01 10.84 -9.87
CA HIS A 30 -28.00 10.17 -9.00
C HIS A 30 -28.75 8.99 -9.65
N PHE A 31 -28.71 8.87 -10.98
CA PHE A 31 -29.65 8.07 -11.77
C PHE A 31 -29.41 6.56 -11.75
N HIS A 32 -28.24 6.08 -11.29
CA HIS A 32 -27.89 4.65 -11.36
C HIS A 32 -27.62 4.02 -9.99
N LYS A 33 -27.50 4.85 -8.97
CA LYS A 33 -26.90 4.49 -7.68
C LYS A 33 -27.90 3.97 -6.68
N ASN A 34 -29.05 4.64 -6.55
CA ASN A 34 -30.10 4.21 -5.64
C ASN A 34 -31.07 3.26 -6.35
N GLU A 35 -31.41 3.47 -7.62
CA GLU A 35 -32.41 2.63 -8.27
C GLU A 35 -31.92 1.20 -8.52
N MET A 36 -30.69 1.02 -9.03
CA MET A 36 -30.12 -0.32 -9.24
C MET A 36 -29.80 -1.02 -7.92
N VAL A 37 -29.14 -0.32 -6.99
CA VAL A 37 -28.79 -0.88 -5.68
C VAL A 37 -30.06 -1.21 -4.92
N ASP A 38 -31.00 -0.28 -4.77
CA ASP A 38 -32.25 -0.53 -4.04
C ASP A 38 -33.08 -1.63 -4.70
N TYR A 39 -33.09 -1.72 -6.03
CA TYR A 39 -33.77 -2.82 -6.73
C TYR A 39 -33.10 -4.17 -6.42
N LEU A 40 -31.77 -4.26 -6.51
CA LEU A 40 -31.04 -5.50 -6.26
C LEU A 40 -31.04 -5.91 -4.78
N GLU A 41 -31.00 -4.95 -3.85
CA GLU A 41 -31.17 -5.18 -2.41
C GLU A 41 -32.59 -5.69 -2.11
N LYS A 42 -33.64 -5.02 -2.63
CA LYS A 42 -35.04 -5.36 -2.32
C LYS A 42 -35.58 -6.60 -3.04
N GLN A 43 -35.24 -6.78 -4.32
CA GLN A 43 -35.86 -7.80 -5.18
C GLN A 43 -35.00 -9.06 -5.33
N ARG A 44 -33.71 -8.97 -5.00
CA ARG A 44 -32.73 -10.04 -5.21
C ARG A 44 -31.88 -10.33 -3.96
N ASN A 45 -32.08 -9.59 -2.86
CA ASN A 45 -31.41 -9.80 -1.57
C ASN A 45 -29.87 -9.77 -1.66
N PHE A 46 -29.32 -8.91 -2.53
CA PHE A 46 -27.88 -8.65 -2.56
C PHE A 46 -27.49 -7.68 -1.45
N ARG A 47 -26.31 -7.86 -0.85
CA ARG A 47 -25.71 -6.96 0.13
C ARG A 47 -24.57 -6.17 -0.53
N PHE A 48 -24.72 -4.85 -0.66
CA PHE A 48 -23.71 -4.00 -1.26
C PHE A 48 -22.87 -3.28 -0.21
N CYS A 49 -21.55 -3.31 -0.36
CA CYS A 49 -20.64 -2.40 0.32
C CYS A 49 -20.47 -1.14 -0.52
N ILE A 50 -20.82 0.01 0.06
CA ILE A 50 -20.84 1.31 -0.61
C ILE A 50 -20.14 2.34 0.27
N HIS A 51 -19.20 3.09 -0.30
CA HIS A 51 -18.30 3.95 0.47
C HIS A 51 -19.04 4.95 1.38
N HIS A 52 -20.10 5.61 0.91
CA HIS A 52 -20.84 6.58 1.72
C HIS A 52 -21.73 5.96 2.82
N ARG A 53 -21.94 4.64 2.80
CA ARG A 53 -22.75 3.92 3.79
C ARG A 53 -21.89 3.22 4.85
N TYR A 54 -20.72 2.70 4.47
CA TYR A 54 -19.95 1.77 5.28
C TYR A 54 -18.51 2.20 5.59
N PHE A 55 -18.03 3.31 5.01
CA PHE A 55 -16.72 3.83 5.41
C PHE A 55 -16.81 4.45 6.80
N ILE A 56 -15.89 4.05 7.65
CA ILE A 56 -15.81 4.51 9.03
C ILE A 56 -15.17 5.90 9.02
N ALA A 57 -15.91 6.89 9.50
CA ALA A 57 -15.42 8.26 9.62
C ALA A 57 -14.24 8.31 10.61
N GLY A 58 -13.14 8.93 10.19
CA GLY A 58 -11.90 9.00 10.97
C GLY A 58 -10.86 7.94 10.58
N CYS A 59 -11.24 6.87 9.87
CA CYS A 59 -10.28 5.94 9.26
C CYS A 59 -9.77 6.47 7.92
N GLY A 60 -8.57 6.05 7.53
CA GLY A 60 -8.01 6.36 6.22
C GLY A 60 -8.94 5.87 5.12
N ILE A 61 -9.15 6.67 4.09
CA ILE A 61 -10.01 6.28 2.97
C ILE A 61 -9.42 5.08 2.20
N ALA A 62 -8.09 4.94 2.16
CA ALA A 62 -7.39 3.79 1.60
C ALA A 62 -7.68 2.49 2.38
N GLU A 63 -7.59 2.54 3.70
CA GLU A 63 -7.93 1.43 4.58
C GLU A 63 -9.41 1.04 4.48
N ASN A 64 -10.31 2.04 4.46
CA ASN A 64 -11.74 1.81 4.25
C ASN A 64 -11.99 1.04 2.94
N ILE A 65 -11.25 1.37 1.87
CA ILE A 65 -11.31 0.68 0.59
C ILE A 65 -10.82 -0.76 0.71
N THR A 66 -9.65 -0.98 1.32
CA THR A 66 -9.06 -2.31 1.52
C THR A 66 -10.01 -3.21 2.33
N ASN A 67 -10.54 -2.70 3.44
CA ASN A 67 -11.50 -3.41 4.28
C ASN A 67 -12.81 -3.72 3.54
N ALA A 68 -13.32 -2.77 2.75
CA ALA A 68 -14.51 -2.99 1.94
C ALA A 68 -14.30 -4.10 0.89
N ILE A 69 -13.13 -4.15 0.27
CA ILE A 69 -12.75 -5.17 -0.72
C ILE A 69 -12.59 -6.54 -0.05
N HIS A 70 -11.85 -6.65 1.06
CA HIS A 70 -11.65 -7.90 1.78
C HIS A 70 -12.96 -8.53 2.28
N ASN A 71 -13.90 -7.70 2.73
CA ASN A 71 -15.19 -8.14 3.25
C ASN A 71 -16.27 -8.37 2.18
N SER A 72 -15.92 -8.17 0.90
CA SER A 72 -16.84 -8.32 -0.22
C SER A 72 -16.47 -9.51 -1.10
N ARG A 73 -17.48 -10.32 -1.45
CA ARG A 73 -17.27 -11.50 -2.31
C ARG A 73 -16.80 -11.11 -3.72
N LYS A 74 -17.29 -10.00 -4.25
CA LYS A 74 -16.96 -9.44 -5.58
C LYS A 74 -16.70 -7.94 -5.50
N VAL A 75 -16.01 -7.41 -6.52
CA VAL A 75 -15.86 -5.97 -6.73
C VAL A 75 -16.45 -5.62 -8.10
N VAL A 76 -17.39 -4.69 -8.12
CA VAL A 76 -17.98 -4.13 -9.34
C VAL A 76 -17.41 -2.74 -9.55
N CYS A 77 -16.68 -2.55 -10.63
CA CYS A 77 -16.10 -1.27 -11.03
C CYS A 77 -16.94 -0.64 -12.14
N VAL A 78 -17.45 0.56 -11.89
CA VAL A 78 -18.32 1.28 -12.82
C VAL A 78 -17.48 2.10 -13.80
N LEU A 79 -17.23 1.54 -14.99
CA LEU A 79 -16.45 2.19 -16.03
C LEU A 79 -17.25 3.31 -16.72
N SER A 80 -17.11 4.52 -16.22
CA SER A 80 -17.66 5.76 -16.78
C SER A 80 -16.57 6.64 -17.43
N LYS A 81 -16.95 7.82 -17.96
CA LYS A 81 -15.97 8.80 -18.46
C LYS A 81 -15.18 9.47 -17.33
N ASP A 82 -15.74 9.52 -16.12
CA ASP A 82 -15.19 10.26 -15.00
C ASP A 82 -14.43 9.37 -14.01
N ILE A 83 -14.67 8.05 -13.99
CA ILE A 83 -13.86 7.11 -13.19
C ILE A 83 -12.35 7.22 -13.49
N LEU A 84 -12.00 7.51 -14.75
CA LEU A 84 -10.60 7.66 -15.19
C LEU A 84 -9.92 8.91 -14.62
N LYS A 85 -10.71 9.87 -14.11
CA LYS A 85 -10.21 11.07 -13.43
C LYS A 85 -10.17 10.88 -11.91
N SER A 86 -10.89 9.89 -11.39
CA SER A 86 -11.00 9.61 -9.97
C SER A 86 -9.80 8.84 -9.45
N LYS A 87 -9.01 9.48 -8.58
CA LYS A 87 -7.88 8.83 -7.91
C LYS A 87 -8.34 7.70 -6.99
N TRP A 88 -9.51 7.82 -6.39
CA TRP A 88 -10.04 6.83 -5.45
C TRP A 88 -10.61 5.62 -6.17
N CYS A 89 -11.37 5.80 -7.25
CA CYS A 89 -11.87 4.65 -8.00
C CYS A 89 -10.76 3.86 -8.68
N MET A 90 -9.71 4.54 -9.16
CA MET A 90 -8.52 3.84 -9.69
C MET A 90 -7.76 3.11 -8.58
N TYR A 91 -7.72 3.65 -7.37
CA TYR A 91 -7.14 2.96 -6.22
C TYR A 91 -7.96 1.73 -5.83
N GLU A 92 -9.28 1.85 -5.70
CA GLU A 92 -10.22 0.74 -5.48
C GLU A 92 -10.04 -0.39 -6.51
N PHE A 93 -9.96 -0.04 -7.79
CA PHE A 93 -9.74 -0.99 -8.88
C PHE A 93 -8.39 -1.72 -8.73
N ASN A 94 -7.31 -0.98 -8.45
CA ASN A 94 -5.99 -1.58 -8.30
C ASN A 94 -5.92 -2.52 -7.09
N ILE A 95 -6.48 -2.13 -5.94
CA ILE A 95 -6.55 -3.02 -4.77
C ILE A 95 -7.36 -4.28 -5.09
N ALA A 96 -8.47 -4.16 -5.81
CA ALA A 96 -9.28 -5.30 -6.21
C ALA A 96 -8.56 -6.26 -7.17
N LEU A 97 -7.74 -5.73 -8.11
CA LEU A 97 -6.89 -6.55 -8.97
C LEU A 97 -5.80 -7.29 -8.20
N ILE A 98 -5.21 -6.62 -7.22
CA ILE A 98 -4.18 -7.21 -6.37
C ILE A 98 -4.79 -8.35 -5.57
N GLU A 99 -5.88 -8.11 -4.82
CA GLU A 99 -6.57 -9.11 -4.01
C GLU A 99 -7.05 -10.32 -4.84
N ARG A 100 -7.54 -10.08 -6.07
CA ARG A 100 -7.87 -11.14 -7.04
C ARG A 100 -6.67 -12.06 -7.30
N THR A 101 -5.50 -11.48 -7.51
CA THR A 101 -4.29 -12.18 -7.94
C THR A 101 -3.58 -12.85 -6.77
N THR A 102 -3.48 -12.18 -5.63
CA THR A 102 -2.65 -12.59 -4.49
C THR A 102 -3.38 -13.53 -3.54
N SER A 103 -4.65 -13.26 -3.26
CA SER A 103 -5.37 -13.88 -2.15
C SER A 103 -6.46 -14.84 -2.64
N ARG A 104 -6.98 -14.61 -3.86
CA ARG A 104 -8.16 -15.31 -4.40
C ARG A 104 -7.84 -16.21 -5.60
N HIS A 105 -6.56 -16.49 -5.89
CA HIS A 105 -6.10 -17.38 -6.97
C HIS A 105 -6.80 -17.14 -8.33
N ASP A 106 -6.95 -15.87 -8.72
CA ASP A 106 -7.53 -15.47 -10.00
C ASP A 106 -9.01 -15.85 -10.22
N GLN A 107 -9.76 -16.10 -9.13
CA GLN A 107 -11.21 -16.27 -9.20
C GLN A 107 -11.91 -15.03 -9.80
N ASN A 108 -13.10 -15.21 -10.39
CA ASN A 108 -13.93 -14.15 -11.00
C ASN A 108 -14.36 -13.08 -9.97
N MET A 109 -13.45 -12.24 -9.50
CA MET A 109 -13.67 -11.30 -8.41
C MET A 109 -14.04 -9.89 -8.90
N VAL A 110 -13.35 -9.41 -9.93
CA VAL A 110 -13.52 -8.04 -10.47
C VAL A 110 -14.40 -8.07 -11.72
N PHE A 111 -15.48 -7.28 -11.71
CA PHE A 111 -16.42 -7.14 -12.82
C PHE A 111 -16.55 -5.68 -13.23
N MET A 112 -16.59 -5.42 -14.54
CA MET A 112 -16.76 -4.06 -15.07
C MET A 112 -18.21 -3.78 -15.46
N LEU A 113 -18.80 -2.71 -14.94
CA LEU A 113 -20.07 -2.17 -15.43
C LEU A 113 -19.78 -0.94 -16.30
N LYS A 114 -19.91 -1.06 -17.62
CA LYS A 114 -19.60 0.02 -18.55
C LYS A 114 -20.79 0.96 -18.72
N LEU A 115 -20.62 2.21 -18.26
CA LEU A 115 -21.57 3.30 -18.46
C LEU A 115 -21.15 4.13 -19.67
N GLY A 116 -21.83 3.85 -20.77
CA GLY A 116 -21.69 4.59 -22.01
C GLY A 116 -20.34 4.47 -22.73
N ARG A 117 -20.08 5.41 -23.65
CA ARG A 117 -18.89 5.36 -24.51
C ARG A 117 -17.65 6.01 -23.89
N VAL A 118 -16.72 5.18 -23.41
CA VAL A 118 -15.33 5.57 -23.08
C VAL A 118 -14.40 5.21 -24.24
N HIS A 119 -13.64 6.19 -24.76
CA HIS A 119 -12.71 5.92 -25.86
C HIS A 119 -11.57 5.01 -25.41
N ALA A 120 -11.37 3.90 -26.13
CA ALA A 120 -10.34 2.89 -25.85
C ALA A 120 -8.93 3.47 -25.57
N ARG A 121 -8.53 4.55 -26.26
CA ARG A 121 -7.22 5.20 -26.07
C ARG A 121 -7.04 5.90 -24.72
N LYS A 122 -8.13 6.18 -24.00
CA LYS A 122 -8.10 6.80 -22.67
C LYS A 122 -8.14 5.78 -21.55
N ILE A 123 -8.42 4.52 -21.86
CA ILE A 123 -8.54 3.45 -20.87
C ILE A 123 -7.13 2.93 -20.54
N PRO A 124 -6.73 2.92 -19.26
CA PRO A 124 -5.47 2.34 -18.81
C PRO A 124 -5.32 0.86 -19.21
N SER A 125 -4.08 0.40 -19.35
CA SER A 125 -3.72 -0.97 -19.73
C SER A 125 -4.35 -2.02 -18.83
N GLU A 126 -4.46 -1.72 -17.54
CA GLU A 126 -4.94 -2.58 -16.47
C GLU A 126 -6.45 -2.83 -16.61
N ILE A 127 -7.21 -1.78 -16.95
CA ILE A 127 -8.64 -1.91 -17.27
C ILE A 127 -8.84 -2.65 -18.59
N MET A 128 -8.00 -2.35 -19.59
CA MET A 128 -8.05 -3.05 -20.87
C MET A 128 -7.79 -4.55 -20.76
N TYR A 129 -6.97 -4.97 -19.79
CA TYR A 129 -6.75 -6.38 -19.50
C TYR A 129 -8.06 -7.07 -19.06
N ILE A 130 -8.81 -6.48 -18.14
CA ILE A 130 -10.12 -7.02 -17.68
C ILE A 130 -11.17 -7.00 -18.79
N LEU A 131 -11.23 -5.94 -19.60
CA LEU A 131 -12.17 -5.87 -20.71
C LEU A 131 -11.91 -6.94 -21.78
N LYS A 132 -10.65 -7.35 -21.97
CA LYS A 132 -10.28 -8.45 -22.88
C LYS A 132 -10.66 -9.83 -22.37
N GLU A 133 -10.92 -9.97 -21.06
CA GLU A 133 -11.43 -11.21 -20.47
C GLU A 133 -12.96 -11.36 -20.60
N ASP A 134 -13.63 -10.44 -21.31
CA ASP A 134 -15.10 -10.39 -21.47
C ASP A 134 -15.88 -10.33 -20.13
N LYS A 135 -15.24 -9.85 -19.05
CA LYS A 135 -15.85 -9.70 -17.71
C LYS A 135 -16.52 -8.33 -17.52
N TYR A 136 -17.41 -7.94 -18.45
CA TYR A 136 -18.12 -6.67 -18.35
C TYR A 136 -19.59 -6.75 -18.78
N ILE A 137 -20.39 -5.83 -18.23
CA ILE A 137 -21.79 -5.61 -18.62
C ILE A 137 -21.91 -4.19 -19.14
N GLU A 138 -22.55 -4.01 -20.30
CA GLU A 138 -22.87 -2.68 -20.83
C GLU A 138 -24.26 -2.24 -20.36
N TYR A 139 -24.34 -1.04 -19.78
CA TYR A 139 -25.62 -0.44 -19.43
C TYR A 139 -26.20 0.29 -20.66
N PRO A 140 -27.50 0.14 -20.97
CA PRO A 140 -28.12 0.74 -22.15
C PRO A 140 -28.10 2.29 -22.06
N GLU A 141 -27.55 2.96 -23.08
CA GLU A 141 -27.60 4.43 -23.24
C GLU A 141 -28.98 4.84 -23.80
N ASN A 142 -29.62 5.86 -23.20
CA ASN A 142 -30.68 6.64 -23.85
C ASN A 142 -30.01 7.69 -24.77
N GLU A 143 -30.56 7.93 -25.96
CA GLU A 143 -29.86 8.56 -27.11
C GLU A 143 -29.47 10.07 -27.02
N ASP A 144 -29.61 10.76 -25.88
CA ASP A 144 -29.71 12.24 -25.91
C ASP A 144 -28.53 13.12 -25.44
N ASP A 145 -27.40 12.61 -24.93
CA ASP A 145 -26.33 13.51 -24.44
C ASP A 145 -25.08 13.62 -25.34
N ARG A 146 -25.08 14.63 -26.23
CA ARG A 146 -23.91 15.08 -26.99
C ARG A 146 -23.30 16.36 -26.40
N GLY A 147 -22.05 16.23 -25.94
CA GLY A 147 -20.97 17.19 -26.21
C GLY A 147 -20.60 18.18 -25.10
N VAL A 148 -19.29 18.36 -24.85
CA VAL A 148 -18.50 19.61 -25.00
C VAL A 148 -17.02 19.31 -24.68
N THR A 149 -16.11 19.80 -25.52
CA THR A 149 -14.64 19.77 -25.39
C THR A 149 -14.08 21.19 -25.20
N ALA A 150 -13.02 21.38 -24.40
CA ALA A 150 -12.13 22.54 -24.53
C ALA A 150 -10.71 22.30 -23.94
N ASN A 151 -9.70 22.82 -24.66
CA ASN A 151 -8.26 22.85 -24.36
C ASN A 151 -7.85 24.15 -23.65
N GLY A 152 -6.72 24.16 -22.91
CA GLY A 152 -6.01 25.39 -22.47
C GLY A 152 -4.71 25.12 -21.66
N PRO A 153 -3.69 26.02 -21.63
CA PRO A 153 -2.25 25.67 -21.69
C PRO A 153 -1.41 25.77 -20.38
N ARG A 154 -0.15 25.25 -20.44
CA ARG A 154 0.91 25.22 -19.39
C ARG A 154 1.83 26.47 -19.38
N PRO A 155 2.51 26.75 -18.24
CA PRO A 155 3.92 27.21 -18.22
C PRO A 155 4.77 26.40 -17.18
N ALA A 156 5.99 25.89 -17.47
CA ALA A 156 7.34 26.47 -17.64
C ALA A 156 8.19 26.49 -16.33
N ARG A 157 9.31 25.76 -16.35
CA ARG A 157 10.36 25.59 -15.31
C ARG A 157 11.34 26.76 -15.27
N GLN A 158 11.92 27.06 -14.09
CA GLN A 158 13.27 27.63 -13.95
C GLN A 158 14.02 27.06 -12.73
N ASN A 159 15.32 26.85 -12.93
CA ASN A 159 16.33 26.39 -11.95
C ASN A 159 17.03 27.59 -11.29
N ALA A 160 17.52 27.42 -10.06
CA ALA A 160 18.77 28.07 -9.60
C ALA A 160 19.43 27.27 -8.47
N ARG A 161 20.76 27.12 -8.55
CA ARG A 161 21.66 26.41 -7.62
C ARG A 161 22.38 27.38 -6.66
N ASN A 162 22.95 26.79 -5.61
CA ASN A 162 24.14 27.12 -4.80
C ASN A 162 23.82 27.47 -3.34
N SER A 163 24.60 27.13 -2.30
CA SER A 163 25.71 26.20 -2.05
C SER A 163 26.12 26.43 -0.58
N SER A 164 26.41 25.40 0.23
CA SER A 164 27.57 25.34 1.16
C SER A 164 27.46 24.25 2.26
N ASN A 165 28.38 23.28 2.15
CA ASN A 165 29.36 22.82 3.14
C ASN A 165 28.99 22.23 4.53
N ARG A 166 29.51 20.99 4.70
CA ARG A 166 30.05 20.27 5.89
C ARG A 166 29.14 19.32 6.69
N GLY A 167 29.45 18.02 6.58
CA GLY A 167 29.67 17.15 7.75
C GLY A 167 28.74 15.94 7.99
N SER A 168 29.18 14.76 7.52
CA SER A 168 28.95 13.39 8.03
C SER A 168 27.58 12.68 7.93
N ARG A 169 27.66 11.37 7.62
CA ARG A 169 26.85 10.19 8.07
C ARG A 169 25.35 10.22 7.74
N ILE A 170 24.72 9.09 7.38
CA ILE A 170 23.36 8.97 6.75
C ILE A 170 22.89 10.31 6.19
N ILE A 171 23.46 10.74 5.06
CA ILE A 171 23.50 12.15 4.60
C ILE A 171 22.83 13.14 5.58
N GLY A 172 23.56 13.51 6.65
CA GLY A 172 23.16 14.37 7.79
C GLY A 172 22.58 13.71 9.06
N GLY A 173 22.67 12.38 9.19
CA GLY A 173 22.42 11.62 10.41
C GLY A 173 23.65 11.46 11.32
N THR A 174 23.45 10.82 12.47
CA THR A 174 24.47 10.61 13.51
C THR A 174 24.73 9.13 13.76
N THR A 175 25.85 8.82 14.42
CA THR A 175 26.16 7.45 14.81
C THR A 175 25.34 7.06 16.03
N SER A 176 24.62 5.94 15.92
CA SER A 176 23.81 5.42 17.02
C SER A 176 24.69 4.96 18.17
N GLN A 177 24.19 5.14 19.39
CA GLN A 177 24.84 4.56 20.56
C GLN A 177 24.71 3.04 20.52
N ALA A 178 25.71 2.35 21.09
CA ALA A 178 25.65 0.90 21.20
C ALA A 178 24.38 0.48 21.93
N HIS A 179 23.64 -0.47 21.35
CA HIS A 179 22.41 -1.06 21.90
C HIS A 179 21.20 -0.13 21.99
N GLN A 180 21.26 1.06 21.39
CA GLN A 180 20.15 2.02 21.39
C GLN A 180 18.89 1.47 20.70
N TRP A 181 19.07 0.67 19.65
CA TRP A 181 18.00 0.14 18.82
C TRP A 181 17.96 -1.40 18.89
N PRO A 182 17.40 -1.99 19.94
CA PRO A 182 17.48 -3.44 20.18
C PRO A 182 16.62 -4.28 19.23
N PHE A 183 15.79 -3.66 18.39
CA PHE A 183 14.96 -4.31 17.38
C PHE A 183 15.59 -4.35 15.99
N ILE A 184 16.72 -3.67 15.77
CA ILE A 184 17.34 -3.59 14.45
C ILE A 184 17.99 -4.94 14.07
N ALA A 185 17.73 -5.40 12.85
CA ALA A 185 18.32 -6.62 12.31
C ALA A 185 19.19 -6.30 11.09
N SER A 186 20.28 -7.05 10.95
CA SER A 186 21.22 -6.96 9.84
C SER A 186 21.15 -8.24 9.03
N ILE A 187 20.59 -8.16 7.81
CA ILE A 187 20.49 -9.31 6.92
C ILE A 187 21.75 -9.36 6.06
N GLN A 188 22.44 -10.50 6.13
CA GLN A 188 23.77 -10.68 5.57
C GLN A 188 23.82 -11.87 4.63
N TYR A 189 24.70 -11.81 3.63
CA TYR A 189 25.11 -12.99 2.88
C TYR A 189 25.99 -13.91 3.75
N HIS A 190 26.26 -15.11 3.24
CA HIS A 190 27.08 -16.13 3.91
C HIS A 190 28.52 -15.68 4.22
N ASP A 191 29.03 -14.67 3.53
CA ASP A 191 30.35 -14.07 3.73
C ASP A 191 30.35 -12.94 4.79
N GLY A 192 29.20 -12.68 5.42
CA GLY A 192 29.03 -11.61 6.42
C GLY A 192 28.78 -10.22 5.82
N TYR A 193 28.61 -10.11 4.50
CA TYR A 193 28.29 -8.84 3.85
C TYR A 193 26.82 -8.44 4.14
N HIS A 194 26.61 -7.28 4.77
CA HIS A 194 25.28 -6.70 4.98
C HIS A 194 24.69 -6.21 3.66
N PHE A 195 23.53 -6.76 3.29
CA PHE A 195 22.83 -6.33 2.09
C PHE A 195 21.54 -5.55 2.39
N CYS A 196 20.86 -5.83 3.50
CA CYS A 196 19.57 -5.25 3.83
C CYS A 196 19.39 -5.15 5.35
N GLY A 197 18.66 -4.13 5.79
CA GLY A 197 18.16 -4.02 7.14
C GLY A 197 16.94 -4.92 7.35
N GLY A 198 16.56 -5.06 8.61
CA GLY A 198 15.32 -5.69 9.02
C GLY A 198 14.94 -5.23 10.41
N VAL A 199 13.78 -5.69 10.87
CA VAL A 199 13.26 -5.33 12.19
C VAL A 199 12.63 -6.54 12.86
N LEU A 200 12.97 -6.74 14.14
CA LEU A 200 12.39 -7.79 14.95
C LEU A 200 11.02 -7.35 15.48
N ILE A 201 9.96 -8.05 15.08
CA ILE A 201 8.57 -7.78 15.48
C ILE A 201 7.96 -8.88 16.36
N GLY A 202 8.64 -10.03 16.53
CA GLY A 202 8.19 -11.15 17.35
C GLY A 202 9.35 -12.09 17.75
N GLN A 203 9.13 -12.94 18.77
CA GLN A 203 10.17 -13.83 19.33
C GLN A 203 10.27 -15.21 18.67
N LYS A 204 9.29 -15.63 17.85
CA LYS A 204 8.95 -17.01 17.45
C LYS A 204 8.24 -17.82 18.56
N TRP A 205 7.14 -18.48 18.21
CA TRP A 205 6.58 -19.61 18.98
C TRP A 205 5.69 -20.54 18.12
N ASN A 206 6.07 -21.82 17.94
CA ASN A 206 5.18 -22.99 18.15
C ASN A 206 5.99 -24.31 18.17
N PRO A 207 5.89 -25.15 19.22
CA PRO A 207 6.54 -26.46 19.30
C PRO A 207 5.84 -27.61 18.56
N PHE A 208 4.76 -27.38 17.81
CA PHE A 208 4.10 -28.42 17.02
C PHE A 208 3.92 -27.99 15.57
N TYR A 209 4.05 -28.99 14.69
CA TYR A 209 3.86 -29.01 13.23
C TYR A 209 5.13 -28.97 12.37
N ASN A 210 5.20 -30.02 11.55
CA ASN A 210 6.26 -30.34 10.61
C ASN A 210 5.90 -29.69 9.26
N LEU A 211 6.91 -29.05 8.66
CA LEU A 211 7.00 -28.40 7.34
C LEU A 211 5.94 -28.76 6.28
N GLN A 212 5.29 -27.72 5.76
CA GLN A 212 5.27 -27.45 4.32
C GLN A 212 5.16 -25.93 4.13
N ALA A 213 6.29 -25.27 3.86
CA ALA A 213 6.25 -23.90 3.36
C ALA A 213 5.57 -23.93 1.98
N PRO A 214 4.56 -23.11 1.71
CA PRO A 214 4.07 -22.95 0.35
C PRO A 214 5.22 -22.38 -0.50
N GLU A 215 5.52 -23.01 -1.63
CA GLU A 215 6.52 -22.58 -2.62
C GLU A 215 6.10 -21.31 -3.40
N HIS A 216 5.55 -20.31 -2.72
CA HIS A 216 5.20 -19.05 -3.34
C HIS A 216 5.87 -17.91 -2.58
N LEU A 217 7.10 -17.60 -3.01
CA LEU A 217 7.67 -16.27 -2.88
C LEU A 217 6.76 -15.31 -3.68
N PHE A 218 5.73 -14.79 -3.01
CA PHE A 218 4.82 -13.82 -3.57
C PHE A 218 5.58 -12.52 -3.84
N TYR A 219 5.78 -12.19 -5.11
CA TYR A 219 6.01 -10.83 -5.56
C TYR A 219 4.72 -10.04 -5.25
N LEU A 220 4.63 -9.47 -4.05
CA LEU A 220 3.62 -8.45 -3.76
C LEU A 220 4.08 -7.15 -4.45
N PRO A 221 3.17 -6.33 -4.99
CA PRO A 221 3.51 -4.97 -5.42
C PRO A 221 3.91 -4.05 -4.24
N TYR A 222 3.91 -4.60 -3.02
CA TYR A 222 4.31 -3.98 -1.76
C TYR A 222 5.66 -4.54 -1.34
N ASP A 223 6.62 -3.64 -1.16
CA ASP A 223 7.99 -3.96 -0.75
C ASP A 223 8.02 -4.28 0.75
N LEU A 224 7.54 -5.47 1.09
CA LEU A 224 7.43 -6.01 2.45
C LEU A 224 7.62 -7.53 2.42
N THR A 225 8.35 -8.06 3.39
CA THR A 225 8.54 -9.52 3.56
C THR A 225 8.68 -9.85 5.03
N LEU A 226 8.09 -10.98 5.46
CA LEU A 226 8.31 -11.56 6.78
C LEU A 226 9.32 -12.71 6.68
N ILE A 227 10.26 -12.74 7.62
CA ILE A 227 11.28 -13.79 7.70
C ILE A 227 11.10 -14.51 9.03
N GLU A 228 10.81 -15.81 8.99
CA GLU A 228 10.79 -16.64 10.18
C GLU A 228 12.22 -16.99 10.60
N LEU A 229 12.55 -16.77 11.88
CA LEU A 229 13.83 -17.20 12.43
C LEU A 229 13.87 -18.72 12.58
N ALA A 230 15.01 -19.34 12.25
CA ALA A 230 15.21 -20.77 12.48
C ALA A 230 15.05 -21.14 13.96
N GLN A 231 15.53 -20.28 14.87
CA GLN A 231 15.40 -20.41 16.31
C GLN A 231 14.82 -19.13 16.94
N PRO A 232 14.05 -19.23 18.03
CA PRO A 232 13.52 -18.07 18.71
C PRO A 232 14.60 -17.07 19.15
N ALA A 233 14.29 -15.79 19.03
CA ALA A 233 15.19 -14.74 19.50
C ALA A 233 15.19 -14.69 21.04
N VAL A 234 16.37 -14.75 21.64
CA VAL A 234 16.53 -14.59 23.10
C VAL A 234 16.51 -13.10 23.43
N LEU A 235 15.35 -12.60 23.87
CA LEU A 235 15.21 -11.20 24.23
C LEU A 235 15.97 -10.88 25.52
N ASN A 236 16.58 -9.70 25.53
CA ASN A 236 17.36 -9.17 26.64
C ASN A 236 17.52 -7.64 26.50
N GLY A 237 18.45 -7.03 27.24
CA GLY A 237 18.70 -5.59 27.16
C GLY A 237 19.09 -5.08 25.76
N TYR A 238 19.63 -5.97 24.92
CA TYR A 238 20.21 -5.69 23.61
C TYR A 238 19.37 -6.20 22.44
N VAL A 239 18.42 -7.11 22.68
CA VAL A 239 17.53 -7.69 21.66
C VAL A 239 16.10 -7.58 22.15
N ARG A 240 15.25 -6.83 21.43
CA ARG A 240 13.83 -6.60 21.74
C ARG A 240 13.01 -6.48 20.46
N THR A 241 11.71 -6.66 20.56
CA THR A 241 10.78 -6.34 19.48
C THR A 241 10.48 -4.83 19.46
N ILE A 242 10.13 -4.30 18.29
CA ILE A 242 9.50 -2.98 18.18
C ILE A 242 7.97 -3.14 18.30
N ASN A 243 7.28 -2.09 18.76
CA ASN A 243 5.82 -2.11 18.77
C ASN A 243 5.28 -2.02 17.34
N LEU A 244 4.27 -2.84 17.03
CA LEU A 244 3.44 -2.64 15.85
C LEU A 244 2.40 -1.55 16.12
N PRO A 245 1.95 -0.81 15.09
CA PRO A 245 0.91 0.19 15.26
C PRO A 245 -0.41 -0.46 15.72
N ASN A 246 -1.03 0.10 16.76
CA ASN A 246 -2.27 -0.42 17.35
C ASN A 246 -3.54 0.03 16.60
N SER A 247 -3.42 0.97 15.65
CA SER A 247 -4.53 1.52 14.87
C SER A 247 -4.01 2.25 13.63
N CYS A 248 -4.93 2.58 12.73
CA CYS A 248 -4.79 3.33 11.49
C CYS A 248 -4.48 4.84 11.68
N VAL A 249 -3.87 5.22 12.80
CA VAL A 249 -3.43 6.60 13.03
C VAL A 249 -2.32 6.93 12.04
N GLY A 250 -2.58 7.94 11.19
CA GLY A 250 -1.59 8.46 10.25
C GLY A 250 -0.41 9.09 10.99
N PHE A 251 0.78 8.90 10.43
CA PHE A 251 2.03 9.45 10.97
C PHE A 251 2.34 10.85 10.41
N ASP A 252 1.45 11.44 9.62
CA ASP A 252 1.65 12.70 8.91
C ASP A 252 2.10 13.84 9.85
N GLY A 253 3.20 14.50 9.47
CA GLY A 253 3.81 15.59 10.24
C GLY A 253 4.63 15.12 11.45
N GLN A 254 4.63 13.84 11.80
CA GLN A 254 5.43 13.32 12.90
C GLN A 254 6.92 13.27 12.53
N ILE A 255 7.78 13.51 13.52
CA ILE A 255 9.22 13.28 13.41
C ILE A 255 9.52 11.85 13.84
N CYS A 256 10.17 11.09 12.97
CA CYS A 256 10.50 9.69 13.14
C CYS A 256 11.99 9.46 12.89
N LYS A 257 12.48 8.30 13.32
CA LYS A 257 13.87 7.89 13.16
C LYS A 257 13.99 6.94 11.97
N ILE A 258 14.93 7.26 11.06
CA ILE A 258 15.51 6.27 10.15
C ILE A 258 16.73 5.66 10.82
N ILE A 259 16.89 4.34 10.73
CA ILE A 259 17.95 3.61 11.43
C ILE A 259 18.50 2.55 10.49
N GLY A 260 19.82 2.52 10.28
CA GLY A 260 20.42 1.56 9.36
C GLY A 260 21.93 1.64 9.20
N TRP A 261 22.44 0.76 8.34
CA TRP A 261 23.86 0.67 7.97
C TRP A 261 24.11 1.17 6.54
N GLY A 262 23.13 1.83 5.93
CA GLY A 262 23.21 2.32 4.57
C GLY A 262 24.29 3.35 4.35
N ARG A 263 24.50 3.68 3.09
CA ARG A 263 25.57 4.57 2.67
C ARG A 263 25.41 5.94 3.30
N THR A 264 26.51 6.38 3.90
CA THR A 264 26.61 7.64 4.62
C THR A 264 27.06 8.82 3.75
N SER A 265 27.46 8.55 2.49
CA SER A 265 27.87 9.49 1.44
C SER A 265 28.19 8.70 0.14
N ARG A 266 28.92 9.29 -0.83
CA ARG A 266 29.56 8.57 -1.96
C ARG A 266 30.57 7.48 -1.53
N ALA A 267 30.85 7.33 -0.25
CA ALA A 267 31.76 6.32 0.30
C ALA A 267 31.06 4.99 0.62
N ARG A 268 31.88 3.98 0.96
CA ARG A 268 31.45 2.63 1.31
C ARG A 268 30.48 2.61 2.51
N GLN A 269 29.63 1.60 2.50
CA GLN A 269 28.68 1.24 3.56
C GLN A 269 29.39 1.16 4.93
N THR A 270 28.74 1.62 6.00
CA THR A 270 29.37 1.71 7.32
C THR A 270 29.12 0.46 8.14
N ILE A 271 30.15 -0.05 8.81
CA ILE A 271 30.01 -1.15 9.77
C ILE A 271 29.32 -0.72 11.09
N THR A 272 29.20 0.58 11.32
CA THR A 272 28.57 1.16 12.52
C THR A 272 27.17 1.64 12.19
N LEU A 273 26.20 1.29 13.04
CA LEU A 273 24.81 1.71 12.90
C LEU A 273 24.69 3.23 12.98
N GLN A 274 23.82 3.79 12.15
CA GLN A 274 23.53 5.22 12.10
C GLN A 274 22.02 5.47 12.26
N GLU A 275 21.68 6.70 12.64
CA GLU A 275 20.30 7.17 12.75
C GLU A 275 20.14 8.61 12.23
N GLY A 276 18.92 8.97 11.84
CA GLY A 276 18.58 10.33 11.41
C GLY A 276 17.12 10.67 11.72
N ASP A 277 16.84 11.97 11.90
CA ASP A 277 15.49 12.48 12.12
C ASP A 277 14.85 12.88 10.78
N VAL A 278 13.70 12.29 10.48
CA VAL A 278 12.91 12.57 9.29
C VAL A 278 11.49 12.96 9.65
N SER A 279 10.89 13.87 8.89
CA SER A 279 9.46 14.15 9.02
C SER A 279 8.67 13.30 8.04
N VAL A 280 7.56 12.71 8.50
CA VAL A 280 6.59 12.09 7.60
C VAL A 280 5.82 13.22 6.90
N ILE A 281 5.86 13.22 5.57
CA ILE A 281 5.18 14.22 4.74
C ILE A 281 3.90 13.64 4.12
N PRO A 282 2.87 14.46 3.92
CA PRO A 282 1.64 14.00 3.28
C PRO A 282 1.91 13.42 1.89
N ILE A 283 1.23 12.33 1.56
CA ILE A 283 1.47 11.59 0.32
C ILE A 283 1.29 12.43 -0.95
N ASP A 284 0.37 13.40 -0.93
CA ASP A 284 0.16 14.29 -2.08
C ASP A 284 1.32 15.26 -2.30
N VAL A 285 2.04 15.65 -1.23
CA VAL A 285 3.28 16.41 -1.35
C VAL A 285 4.35 15.54 -2.01
N CYS A 286 4.46 14.29 -1.58
CA CYS A 286 5.40 13.32 -2.13
C CYS A 286 5.18 13.05 -3.64
N ARG A 287 3.91 12.97 -4.06
CA ARG A 287 3.52 12.79 -5.47
C ARG A 287 3.89 13.96 -6.35
N ASN A 288 4.08 15.16 -5.82
CA ASN A 288 4.62 16.26 -6.63
C ASN A 288 6.04 15.98 -7.12
N THR A 289 6.80 15.15 -6.39
CA THR A 289 8.13 14.70 -6.76
C THR A 289 8.09 13.45 -7.62
N TRP A 290 7.37 12.42 -7.17
CA TRP A 290 7.45 11.07 -7.73
C TRP A 290 6.27 10.68 -8.64
N GLY A 291 5.24 11.52 -8.76
CA GLY A 291 4.09 11.27 -9.62
C GLY A 291 3.29 10.02 -9.22
N SER A 292 2.84 9.26 -10.22
CA SER A 292 1.97 8.10 -10.05
C SER A 292 2.65 6.85 -9.47
N TYR A 293 3.97 6.89 -9.24
CA TYR A 293 4.69 5.78 -8.62
C TYR A 293 4.43 5.66 -7.11
N VAL A 294 3.88 6.71 -6.48
CA VAL A 294 3.53 6.73 -5.06
C VAL A 294 2.04 6.45 -4.87
N TYR A 295 1.71 5.35 -4.21
CA TYR A 295 0.35 4.90 -3.92
C TYR A 295 0.06 4.94 -2.42
N TYR A 296 -1.22 4.87 -2.01
CA TYR A 296 -1.62 5.11 -0.62
C TYR A 296 -1.09 4.12 0.43
N GLY A 297 -0.55 2.98 0.01
CA GLY A 297 0.21 2.06 0.87
C GLY A 297 1.65 2.51 1.15
N ASN A 298 2.04 3.71 0.70
CA ASN A 298 3.35 4.29 0.94
C ASN A 298 3.28 5.40 2.00
N LEU A 299 4.21 5.35 2.94
CA LEU A 299 4.62 6.50 3.74
C LEU A 299 5.76 7.22 3.03
N CYS A 300 5.74 8.54 3.12
CA CYS A 300 6.77 9.36 2.53
C CYS A 300 7.44 10.18 3.63
N VAL A 301 8.77 10.18 3.63
CA VAL A 301 9.54 10.92 4.63
C VAL A 301 10.53 11.86 3.97
N PHE A 302 10.70 13.04 4.56
CA PHE A 302 11.62 14.03 4.06
C PHE A 302 12.15 14.91 5.19
N SER A 303 13.47 15.11 5.17
CA SER A 303 14.18 16.13 5.94
C SER A 303 15.32 16.64 5.10
N TRP A 304 15.54 17.95 5.11
CA TRP A 304 16.68 18.55 4.41
C TRP A 304 17.99 18.03 4.98
N GLY A 305 18.84 17.45 4.13
CA GLY A 305 20.08 16.84 4.55
C GLY A 305 19.85 15.71 5.54
N THR A 306 18.81 14.89 5.39
CA THR A 306 18.66 13.57 6.05
C THR A 306 17.81 12.67 5.16
N THR A 307 18.40 11.58 4.67
CA THR A 307 17.71 10.66 3.77
C THR A 307 18.19 9.22 3.96
N ALA A 308 17.31 8.26 3.68
CA ALA A 308 17.69 6.86 3.60
C ALA A 308 18.45 6.61 2.30
N CYS A 309 19.40 5.68 2.33
CA CYS A 309 20.25 5.42 1.18
C CYS A 309 20.47 3.91 1.00
N GLN A 310 21.26 3.56 -0.01
CA GLN A 310 21.58 2.17 -0.35
C GLN A 310 22.14 1.41 0.87
N GLY A 311 21.48 0.30 1.23
CA GLY A 311 21.79 -0.48 2.43
C GLY A 311 20.93 -0.16 3.66
N ASP A 312 20.05 0.85 3.58
CA ASP A 312 18.99 1.07 4.57
C ASP A 312 17.67 0.39 4.18
N SER A 313 17.57 -0.19 2.97
CA SER A 313 16.42 -0.98 2.51
C SER A 313 16.04 -2.03 3.57
N GLY A 314 14.74 -2.26 3.77
CA GLY A 314 14.23 -3.15 4.82
C GLY A 314 14.37 -2.60 6.25
N GLY A 315 15.10 -1.49 6.44
CA GLY A 315 15.26 -0.83 7.73
C GLY A 315 13.98 -0.12 8.22
N PRO A 316 13.84 0.10 9.53
CA PRO A 316 12.63 0.64 10.12
C PRO A 316 12.55 2.17 10.00
N LEU A 317 11.34 2.66 9.75
CA LEU A 317 10.90 4.00 10.14
C LEU A 317 10.25 3.90 11.53
N ALA A 318 10.97 4.33 12.55
CA ALA A 318 10.54 4.22 13.94
C ALA A 318 9.98 5.57 14.42
N CYS A 319 8.67 5.64 14.64
CA CYS A 319 7.98 6.83 15.13
C CYS A 319 7.72 6.71 16.63
N LEU A 320 7.89 7.79 17.39
CA LEU A 320 7.68 7.77 18.84
C LEU A 320 6.18 7.77 19.17
N GLY A 321 5.66 6.65 19.68
CA GLY A 321 4.30 6.52 20.20
C GLY A 321 4.23 6.73 21.72
N THR A 322 3.05 6.44 22.29
CA THR A 322 2.79 6.52 23.74
C THR A 322 3.62 5.50 24.54
N ASP A 323 3.83 4.31 23.97
CA ASP A 323 4.44 3.16 24.64
C ASP A 323 5.86 2.87 24.11
N GLY A 324 6.52 3.88 23.57
CA GLY A 324 7.84 3.79 22.95
C GLY A 324 7.78 3.85 21.43
N TYR A 325 8.82 3.34 20.77
CA TYR A 325 8.91 3.40 19.31
C TYR A 325 7.97 2.38 18.65
N THR A 326 7.22 2.87 17.67
CA THR A 326 6.32 2.10 16.82
C THR A 326 6.89 2.01 15.41
N LEU A 327 6.76 0.84 14.79
CA LEU A 327 7.16 0.60 13.42
C LEU A 327 6.13 1.20 12.45
N ALA A 328 6.37 2.43 11.99
CA ALA A 328 5.46 3.10 11.08
C ALA A 328 5.60 2.59 9.64
N GLY A 329 6.84 2.34 9.21
CA GLY A 329 7.13 1.92 7.84
C GLY A 329 8.41 1.12 7.70
N ILE A 330 8.55 0.47 6.54
CA ILE A 330 9.75 -0.28 6.12
C ILE A 330 10.38 0.42 4.90
N SER A 331 11.67 0.69 4.96
CA SER A 331 12.39 1.40 3.88
C SER A 331 12.31 0.61 2.59
N SER A 332 11.81 1.25 1.53
CA SER A 332 11.52 0.60 0.26
C SER A 332 12.39 1.18 -0.86
N TRP A 333 12.07 2.38 -1.33
CA TRP A 333 12.78 3.02 -2.43
C TRP A 333 12.89 4.53 -2.25
N GLY A 334 13.75 5.15 -3.04
CA GLY A 334 13.99 6.59 -2.99
C GLY A 334 14.92 7.02 -4.11
N ASP A 335 15.50 8.21 -3.96
CA ASP A 335 16.46 8.72 -4.93
C ASP A 335 17.73 7.85 -4.96
N ILE A 336 18.14 7.45 -6.17
CA ILE A 336 19.28 6.55 -6.36
C ILE A 336 20.61 7.19 -5.97
N ASP A 337 20.68 8.52 -6.09
CA ASP A 337 21.84 9.32 -5.72
C ASP A 337 21.82 9.76 -4.25
N CYS A 338 20.79 9.36 -3.50
CA CYS A 338 20.55 9.73 -2.12
C CYS A 338 20.54 11.26 -1.93
N GLY A 339 19.91 12.00 -2.84
CA GLY A 339 19.72 13.44 -2.72
C GLY A 339 18.62 13.82 -1.72
N ASP A 340 18.40 15.13 -1.61
CA ASP A 340 17.29 15.72 -0.86
C ASP A 340 15.97 15.53 -1.62
N TYR A 341 15.54 14.28 -1.68
CA TYR A 341 14.22 13.89 -2.19
C TYR A 341 13.49 13.05 -1.14
N PRO A 342 12.15 13.07 -1.15
CA PRO A 342 11.41 12.25 -0.23
C PRO A 342 11.70 10.76 -0.42
N SER A 343 12.01 10.07 0.68
CA SER A 343 12.20 8.62 0.72
C SER A 343 10.86 7.91 0.93
N ILE A 344 10.69 6.75 0.30
CA ILE A 344 9.45 5.97 0.30
C ILE A 344 9.59 4.76 1.19
N TYR A 345 8.61 4.59 2.06
CA TYR A 345 8.48 3.49 2.99
C TYR A 345 7.17 2.76 2.74
N THR A 346 7.16 1.43 2.87
CA THR A 346 5.92 0.65 2.91
C THR A 346 5.21 0.92 4.23
N GLN A 347 3.94 1.32 4.21
CA GLN A 347 3.18 1.67 5.41
C GLN A 347 2.75 0.42 6.17
N VAL A 348 3.32 0.18 7.35
CA VAL A 348 3.08 -1.07 8.10
C VAL A 348 1.63 -1.19 8.57
N ALA A 349 0.99 -0.07 8.91
CA ALA A 349 -0.42 -0.05 9.32
C ALA A 349 -1.37 -0.67 8.27
N GLU A 350 -1.08 -0.52 6.97
CA GLU A 350 -1.89 -1.06 5.87
C GLU A 350 -1.73 -2.58 5.71
N HIS A 351 -0.72 -3.18 6.35
CA HIS A 351 -0.40 -4.59 6.25
C HIS A 351 -0.57 -5.34 7.57
N LEU A 352 -1.12 -4.70 8.62
CA LEU A 352 -1.30 -5.33 9.93
C LEU A 352 -2.13 -6.60 9.86
N GLY A 353 -3.22 -6.62 9.09
CA GLY A 353 -4.04 -7.82 8.92
C GLY A 353 -3.22 -9.00 8.39
N TRP A 354 -2.48 -8.80 7.30
CA TRP A 354 -1.59 -9.82 6.76
C TRP A 354 -0.46 -10.23 7.72
N ILE A 355 0.14 -9.27 8.43
CA ILE A 355 1.19 -9.55 9.43
C ILE A 355 0.63 -10.42 10.56
N HIS A 356 -0.52 -10.04 11.11
CA HIS A 356 -1.18 -10.79 12.18
C HIS A 356 -1.63 -12.16 11.70
N ASP A 357 -2.21 -12.29 10.52
CA ASP A 357 -2.61 -13.58 9.95
C ASP A 357 -1.42 -14.54 9.84
N ILE A 358 -0.28 -14.06 9.33
CA ILE A 358 0.94 -14.88 9.24
C ILE A 358 1.49 -15.18 10.64
N MET A 359 1.54 -14.20 11.54
CA MET A 359 2.05 -14.41 12.90
C MET A 359 1.19 -15.37 13.72
N ASP A 360 -0.13 -15.30 13.59
CA ASP A 360 -1.11 -16.16 14.26
C ASP A 360 -1.12 -17.56 13.67
N TYR A 361 -1.08 -17.68 12.34
CA TYR A 361 -0.94 -18.96 11.64
C TYR A 361 0.34 -19.70 12.08
N HIS A 362 1.42 -18.95 12.35
CA HIS A 362 2.69 -19.46 12.86
C HIS A 362 2.87 -19.35 14.39
N GLY A 363 1.81 -19.04 15.15
CA GLY A 363 1.72 -19.16 16.62
C GLY A 363 2.44 -18.11 17.48
N SER A 364 2.84 -16.96 16.94
CA SER A 364 3.74 -15.99 17.58
C SER A 364 3.04 -14.77 18.20
N SER A 365 2.08 -14.98 19.12
CA SER A 365 1.47 -13.91 19.93
C SER A 365 2.25 -13.58 21.20
#